data_AF-A0AA35QCP1-F1
#
_entry.id   AF-A0AA35QCP1-F1
#
_cell.length_a   1.000
_cell.length_b   1.000
_cell.length_c   1.000
_cell.angle_alpha   90.00
_cell.angle_beta   90.00
_cell.angle_gamma   90.00
#
_symmetry.space_group_name_H-M   'P 1'
#
loop_
_entity.id
_entity.type
_entity.pdbx_description
1 polymer ?
#
loop_
_entity_poly.entity_id
_entity_poly.type
_entity_poly.pdbx_seq_one_letter_code
_entity_poly.pdbx_strand_id
1 'polypeptide(L)'
;MRFDLALSLVGAAATVNAFDREKFRLKSSTHYTKSSEAAAISLKLAKRGGDYVDVATELVKTVAPDAEFRVIDDHYVGTNGIGHVNFRQTAHGVDIDNAIFNVNIDKNGNVFSYGNSFFTGDLPAEAPASASSLPIDSIKALNIASELLGLSIGTNDAALEESSDVYVIQGVSGASQNPESKLVYLIKPDGTLSLSWKVDTVTQETSYSSYVDVNAAEVVGVSDHVSAATYEVYPIGLNDPWEGERSIVENPEESTASPNGWLGRNNGYDATFGNNVRAGALPVAEVIYTKPNANGTYVFDYIPDGGDPVDFRDAAVTQAFYTTNMLHDLYYLFGFTPAAGNFQLSNGEEGGKANDPVDVLIQHYAGKNNGLFSQTVDGRSPTLTMYVFDKTDPYRDGAFDQGFLIHEYTHGLSGRLTGGAATSACLEDWEADGMAEGWSDLFASALAIKPADTSATAQYGFAAWPLNVTSPRTARLVMYSTDRSVNNWTYSNANGLEKVHQVGTVWATMLYDILWSLIDKHGKNDNPRPDFVDGKPTDGKFLWLKILTDSFSIQPCNPTFIQARDAILDADLALTGGENKCEIWKGFAGRGLGANAVYDRSNRVDNFDLPDGVC
;
A
#
# COMPACT_ATOMS: atom_id res chain seq x y z
N MET A 1 -43.97 -17.43 -36.88
CA MET A 1 -44.45 -17.93 -35.56
C MET A 1 -43.27 -17.82 -34.62
N ARG A 2 -43.08 -16.68 -33.97
CA ARG A 2 -43.55 -16.32 -32.61
C ARG A 2 -42.91 -17.16 -31.50
N PHE A 3 -42.12 -16.46 -30.68
CA PHE A 3 -41.83 -16.52 -29.22
C PHE A 3 -40.33 -16.20 -29.08
N ASP A 4 -39.85 -14.98 -28.81
CA ASP A 4 -40.09 -13.97 -27.76
C ASP A 4 -40.08 -14.48 -26.31
N LEU A 5 -39.20 -13.81 -25.53
CA LEU A 5 -39.03 -13.72 -24.06
C LEU A 5 -38.35 -14.87 -23.30
N ALA A 6 -37.09 -14.64 -22.89
CA ALA A 6 -36.68 -14.50 -21.48
C ALA A 6 -35.15 -14.62 -21.35
N LEU A 7 -34.43 -13.50 -21.49
CA LEU A 7 -33.05 -13.36 -21.01
C LEU A 7 -32.92 -12.00 -20.34
N SER A 8 -33.51 -11.89 -19.14
CA SER A 8 -33.24 -10.82 -18.18
C SER A 8 -32.80 -11.50 -16.89
N LEU A 9 -31.75 -10.96 -16.26
CA LEU A 9 -31.04 -11.44 -15.06
C LEU A 9 -29.74 -12.20 -15.37
N VAL A 10 -28.80 -11.51 -16.03
CA VAL A 10 -27.39 -11.63 -15.66
C VAL A 10 -27.08 -10.34 -14.92
N GLY A 11 -26.83 -10.47 -13.62
CA GLY A 11 -26.53 -9.36 -12.73
C GLY A 11 -25.37 -8.55 -13.27
N ALA A 12 -25.54 -7.23 -13.25
CA ALA A 12 -24.45 -6.30 -13.44
C ALA A 12 -23.37 -6.66 -12.41
N ALA A 13 -22.20 -7.10 -12.91
CA ALA A 13 -20.99 -7.11 -12.12
C ALA A 13 -20.78 -5.66 -11.65
N ALA A 14 -20.84 -5.44 -10.34
CA ALA A 14 -20.47 -4.18 -9.75
C ALA A 14 -18.96 -4.01 -9.96
N THR A 15 -18.60 -3.38 -11.08
CA THR A 15 -17.34 -2.66 -11.17
C THR A 15 -17.34 -1.67 -10.01
N VAL A 16 -16.54 -1.91 -8.97
CA VAL A 16 -16.24 -0.88 -7.98
C VAL A 16 -15.46 0.18 -8.75
N ASN A 17 -16.18 1.13 -9.33
CA ASN A 17 -15.58 2.32 -9.92
C ASN A 17 -14.82 2.99 -8.78
N ALA A 18 -13.50 3.09 -8.91
CA ALA A 18 -12.68 3.89 -8.02
C ALA A 18 -13.31 5.29 -7.91
N PHE A 19 -13.66 5.68 -6.68
CA PHE A 19 -14.27 6.97 -6.39
C PHE A 19 -13.35 8.10 -6.85
N ASP A 20 -13.78 8.89 -7.84
CA ASP A 20 -13.05 10.06 -8.33
C ASP A 20 -13.18 11.21 -7.31
N ARG A 21 -12.23 11.26 -6.38
CA ARG A 21 -12.15 12.24 -5.29
C ARG A 21 -12.14 13.69 -5.80
N GLU A 22 -11.53 13.94 -6.95
CA GLU A 22 -11.38 15.30 -7.50
C GLU A 22 -12.70 15.90 -7.97
N LYS A 23 -13.66 15.06 -8.38
CA LYS A 23 -15.01 15.52 -8.78
C LYS A 23 -15.77 16.19 -7.62
N PHE A 24 -15.57 15.71 -6.39
CA PHE A 24 -16.31 16.15 -5.21
C PHE A 24 -15.50 17.05 -4.28
N ARG A 25 -14.25 17.36 -4.66
CA ARG A 25 -13.36 18.24 -3.90
C ARG A 25 -13.93 19.66 -3.87
N LEU A 26 -14.02 20.23 -2.67
CA LEU A 26 -14.45 21.62 -2.48
C LEU A 26 -13.46 22.58 -3.15
N LYS A 27 -13.96 23.50 -3.97
CA LYS A 27 -13.15 24.52 -4.67
C LYS A 27 -13.10 25.80 -3.86
N SER A 28 -11.93 26.45 -3.82
CA SER A 28 -11.74 27.71 -3.10
C SER A 28 -12.39 28.89 -3.84
N SER A 29 -13.23 29.64 -3.13
CA SER A 29 -13.75 30.95 -3.53
C SER A 29 -13.26 32.08 -2.60
N THR A 30 -12.20 31.82 -1.82
CA THR A 30 -11.75 32.71 -0.74
C THR A 30 -10.97 33.91 -1.25
N HIS A 31 -11.29 35.09 -0.73
CA HIS A 31 -10.52 36.31 -0.93
C HIS A 31 -9.67 36.62 0.29
N TYR A 32 -8.41 37.04 0.09
CA TYR A 32 -7.51 37.45 1.17
C TYR A 32 -7.05 38.89 0.99
N THR A 33 -7.20 39.69 2.05
CA THR A 33 -6.73 41.08 2.11
C THR A 33 -5.51 41.17 3.02
N LYS A 34 -4.35 41.49 2.43
CA LYS A 34 -3.07 41.63 3.13
C LYS A 34 -2.98 42.93 3.92
N SER A 35 -1.98 43.03 4.79
CA SER A 35 -1.82 44.14 5.74
C SER A 35 -1.67 45.53 5.13
N SER A 36 -1.01 45.64 3.99
CA SER A 36 -0.89 46.91 3.27
C SER A 36 -2.23 47.46 2.77
N GLU A 37 -3.19 46.58 2.50
CA GLU A 37 -4.54 46.94 2.02
C GLU A 37 -5.51 47.14 3.19
N ALA A 38 -5.38 46.35 4.25
CA ALA A 38 -6.22 46.44 5.45
C ALA A 38 -6.02 47.74 6.25
N ALA A 39 -4.84 48.37 6.15
CA ALA A 39 -4.47 49.56 6.93
C ALA A 39 -5.47 50.73 6.79
N ALA A 40 -6.01 50.96 5.59
CA ALA A 40 -6.94 52.07 5.33
C ALA A 40 -8.30 51.87 6.02
N ILE A 41 -8.77 50.62 6.10
CA ILE A 41 -10.02 50.25 6.78
C ILE A 41 -9.80 50.23 8.30
N SER A 42 -8.64 49.73 8.74
CA SER A 42 -8.27 49.67 10.16
C SER A 42 -8.25 51.03 10.85
N LEU A 43 -7.71 52.07 10.20
CA LEU A 43 -7.64 53.44 10.76
C LEU A 43 -9.02 54.05 11.08
N LYS A 44 -10.09 53.57 10.43
CA LYS A 44 -11.47 54.00 10.69
C LYS A 44 -12.08 53.26 11.89
N LEU A 45 -11.72 51.99 12.08
CA LEU A 45 -12.29 51.10 13.11
C LEU A 45 -11.60 51.27 14.47
N ALA A 46 -10.27 51.41 14.51
CA ALA A 46 -9.50 51.56 15.75
C ALA A 46 -9.88 52.79 16.61
N LYS A 47 -10.55 53.80 16.02
CA LYS A 47 -11.03 55.00 16.73
C LYS A 47 -12.28 54.78 17.59
N ARG A 48 -12.93 53.61 17.50
CA ARG A 48 -14.21 53.33 18.20
C ARG A 48 -14.05 52.77 19.61
N GLY A 49 -12.88 52.22 19.97
CA GLY A 49 -12.64 51.55 21.25
C GLY A 49 -13.38 50.22 21.36
N GLY A 50 -12.73 49.18 21.88
CA GLY A 50 -13.26 47.81 21.97
C GLY A 50 -12.13 46.79 22.11
N ASP A 51 -12.47 45.56 22.47
CA ASP A 51 -11.54 44.42 22.43
C ASP A 51 -11.21 44.03 20.97
N TYR A 52 -10.18 43.22 20.74
CA TYR A 52 -9.79 42.77 19.39
C TYR A 52 -10.93 42.01 18.68
N VAL A 53 -11.80 41.31 19.42
CA VAL A 53 -13.01 40.67 18.91
C VAL A 53 -14.04 41.69 18.41
N ASP A 54 -14.22 42.81 19.11
CA ASP A 54 -15.13 43.88 18.70
C ASP A 54 -14.66 44.53 17.39
N VAL A 55 -13.36 44.81 17.30
CA VAL A 55 -12.73 45.39 16.09
C VAL A 55 -12.89 44.44 14.90
N ALA A 56 -12.67 43.15 15.11
CA ALA A 56 -12.87 42.13 14.09
C ALA A 56 -14.34 42.04 13.65
N THR A 57 -15.27 42.08 14.60
CA THR A 57 -16.72 42.00 14.32
C THR A 57 -17.19 43.19 13.49
N GLU A 58 -16.74 44.40 13.82
CA GLU A 58 -17.08 45.61 13.06
C GLU A 58 -16.48 45.59 11.64
N LEU A 59 -15.31 44.98 11.45
CA LEU A 59 -14.75 44.76 10.12
C LEU A 59 -15.67 43.86 9.29
N VAL A 60 -16.12 42.73 9.83
CA VAL A 60 -17.02 41.81 9.12
C VAL A 60 -18.31 42.52 8.70
N LYS A 61 -18.95 43.27 9.61
CA LYS A 61 -20.15 44.09 9.27
C LYS A 61 -19.88 45.15 8.21
N THR A 62 -18.64 45.64 8.11
CA THR A 62 -18.27 46.64 7.10
C THR A 62 -18.07 46.00 5.72
N VAL A 63 -17.48 44.81 5.68
CA VAL A 63 -17.16 44.09 4.43
C VAL A 63 -18.36 43.31 3.90
N ALA A 64 -19.18 42.75 4.79
CA ALA A 64 -20.36 41.94 4.47
C ALA A 64 -21.57 42.44 5.29
N PRO A 65 -22.11 43.63 4.98
CA PRO A 65 -23.15 44.27 5.79
C PRO A 65 -24.49 43.51 5.81
N ASP A 66 -24.77 42.75 4.76
CA ASP A 66 -26.01 41.99 4.60
C ASP A 66 -25.89 40.52 5.04
N ALA A 67 -24.71 40.10 5.51
CA ALA A 67 -24.49 38.73 5.94
C ALA A 67 -25.02 38.52 7.36
N GLU A 68 -25.79 37.45 7.55
CA GLU A 68 -26.00 36.86 8.87
C GLU A 68 -24.75 36.04 9.25
N PHE A 69 -24.19 36.25 10.44
CA PHE A 69 -23.02 35.51 10.89
C PHE A 69 -22.94 35.44 12.42
N ARG A 70 -22.14 34.49 12.91
CA ARG A 70 -21.77 34.36 14.32
C ARG A 70 -20.25 34.35 14.49
N VAL A 71 -19.79 34.78 15.65
CA VAL A 71 -18.40 34.57 16.08
C VAL A 71 -18.21 33.09 16.39
N ILE A 72 -17.09 32.52 15.98
CA ILE A 72 -16.69 31.18 16.39
C ILE A 72 -15.95 31.29 17.72
N ASP A 73 -16.31 30.44 18.69
CA ASP A 73 -15.71 30.44 20.04
C ASP A 73 -14.33 29.74 20.03
N ASP A 74 -13.44 30.23 19.17
CA ASP A 74 -12.09 29.71 18.94
C ASP A 74 -11.04 30.82 18.87
N HIS A 75 -11.41 32.06 19.21
CA HIS A 75 -10.54 33.21 19.07
C HIS A 75 -9.41 33.23 20.12
N TYR A 76 -8.22 33.64 19.72
CA TYR A 76 -7.04 33.65 20.60
C TYR A 76 -6.02 34.71 20.19
N VAL A 77 -5.08 35.03 21.08
CA VAL A 77 -3.91 35.85 20.76
C VAL A 77 -2.68 34.95 20.68
N GLY A 78 -2.05 34.90 19.52
CA GLY A 78 -0.84 34.11 19.30
C GLY A 78 0.35 34.64 20.11
N THR A 79 1.39 33.83 20.25
CA THR A 79 2.65 34.21 20.92
C THR A 79 3.38 35.36 20.21
N ASN A 80 3.04 35.62 18.95
CA ASN A 80 3.47 36.78 18.16
C ASN A 80 2.69 38.07 18.48
N GLY A 81 1.69 38.02 19.36
CA GLY A 81 0.82 39.13 19.73
C GLY A 81 -0.27 39.47 18.71
N ILE A 82 -0.54 38.59 17.74
CA ILE A 82 -1.64 38.75 16.77
C ILE A 82 -2.90 38.07 17.33
N GLY A 83 -4.00 38.81 17.44
CA GLY A 83 -5.32 38.28 17.75
C GLY A 83 -5.94 37.64 16.50
N HIS A 84 -6.49 36.44 16.64
CA HIS A 84 -7.17 35.70 15.59
C HIS A 84 -8.64 35.55 15.97
N VAL A 85 -9.55 35.98 15.10
CA VAL A 85 -10.99 35.92 15.31
C VAL A 85 -11.65 35.34 14.06
N ASN A 86 -12.40 34.25 14.21
CA ASN A 86 -13.10 33.62 13.11
C ASN A 86 -14.60 33.83 13.23
N PHE A 87 -15.26 33.97 12.09
CA PHE A 87 -16.70 34.13 11.96
C PHE A 87 -17.23 33.12 10.96
N ARG A 88 -18.42 32.60 11.21
CA ARG A 88 -19.12 31.71 10.31
C ARG A 88 -20.39 32.37 9.82
N GLN A 89 -20.60 32.40 8.50
CA GLN A 89 -21.85 32.87 7.94
C GLN A 89 -22.96 31.87 8.28
N THR A 90 -24.14 32.40 8.54
CA THR A 90 -25.35 31.62 8.81
C THR A 90 -26.45 32.03 7.84
N ALA A 91 -27.44 31.17 7.65
CA ALA A 91 -28.70 31.54 7.02
C ALA A 91 -29.83 30.93 7.85
N HIS A 92 -30.70 31.77 8.41
CA HIS A 92 -31.77 31.32 9.33
C HIS A 92 -31.25 30.52 10.52
N GLY A 93 -30.07 30.87 11.02
CA GLY A 93 -29.41 30.18 12.14
C GLY A 93 -28.70 28.87 11.78
N VAL A 94 -28.76 28.42 10.52
CA VAL A 94 -28.00 27.26 10.04
C VAL A 94 -26.66 27.72 9.48
N ASP A 95 -25.58 27.05 9.89
CA ASP A 95 -24.23 27.35 9.42
C ASP A 95 -24.10 27.11 7.91
N ILE A 96 -23.46 28.03 7.19
CA ILE A 96 -22.91 27.76 5.87
C ILE A 96 -21.47 27.26 6.08
N ASP A 97 -21.25 25.95 6.01
CA ASP A 97 -20.08 25.29 6.64
C ASP A 97 -18.74 25.75 6.07
N ASN A 98 -18.68 26.03 4.75
CA ASN A 98 -17.48 26.52 4.06
C ASN A 98 -17.42 28.06 3.91
N ALA A 99 -18.29 28.81 4.58
CA ALA A 99 -18.33 30.27 4.56
C ALA A 99 -17.73 30.87 5.85
N ILE A 100 -16.41 31.07 5.84
CA ILE A 100 -15.62 31.55 6.97
C ILE A 100 -15.05 32.93 6.68
N PHE A 101 -15.08 33.80 7.67
CA PHE A 101 -14.38 35.07 7.66
C PHE A 101 -13.37 35.07 8.81
N ASN A 102 -12.08 35.14 8.51
CA ASN A 102 -11.04 35.17 9.54
C ASN A 102 -10.40 36.54 9.58
N VAL A 103 -10.27 37.12 10.77
CA VAL A 103 -9.71 38.46 10.99
C VAL A 103 -8.52 38.37 11.93
N ASN A 104 -7.40 38.93 11.49
CA ASN A 104 -6.17 39.00 12.27
C ASN A 104 -5.98 40.44 12.76
N ILE A 105 -5.82 40.64 14.07
CA ILE A 105 -5.67 41.93 14.73
C ILE A 105 -4.23 42.05 15.27
N ASP A 106 -3.54 43.15 14.96
CA ASP A 106 -2.18 43.38 15.46
C ASP A 106 -2.17 43.73 16.96
N LYS A 107 -0.96 43.72 17.54
CA LYS A 107 -0.72 44.09 18.94
C LYS A 107 -1.19 45.49 19.36
N ASN A 108 -1.50 46.36 18.40
CA ASN A 108 -1.98 47.72 18.64
C ASN A 108 -3.52 47.81 18.51
N GLY A 109 -4.21 46.69 18.29
CA GLY A 109 -5.66 46.63 18.09
C GLY A 109 -6.10 47.01 16.66
N ASN A 110 -5.20 47.02 15.68
CA ASN A 110 -5.52 47.30 14.28
C ASN A 110 -5.81 46.02 13.50
N VAL A 111 -6.71 46.08 12.52
CA VAL A 111 -6.87 44.99 11.54
C VAL A 111 -5.57 44.83 10.75
N PHE A 112 -4.90 43.71 10.99
CA PHE A 112 -3.65 43.32 10.34
C PHE A 112 -3.90 42.65 8.99
N SER A 113 -4.86 41.74 8.89
CA SER A 113 -5.27 41.11 7.62
C SER A 113 -6.58 40.36 7.83
N TYR A 114 -7.24 39.97 6.74
CA TYR A 114 -8.41 39.11 6.84
C TYR A 114 -8.61 38.26 5.59
N GLY A 115 -9.26 37.11 5.76
CA GLY A 115 -9.76 36.28 4.68
C GLY A 115 -11.29 36.20 4.73
N ASN A 116 -11.93 36.07 3.57
CA ASN A 116 -13.38 36.03 3.44
C ASN A 116 -13.80 34.99 2.38
N SER A 117 -14.57 33.99 2.80
CA SER A 117 -15.26 33.04 1.93
C SER A 117 -16.79 33.07 2.10
N PHE A 118 -17.35 34.13 2.68
CA PHE A 118 -18.80 34.30 2.80
C PHE A 118 -19.47 34.21 1.43
N PHE A 119 -20.58 33.49 1.37
CA PHE A 119 -21.48 33.42 0.25
C PHE A 119 -22.07 34.81 -0.05
N THR A 120 -22.01 35.20 -1.31
CA THR A 120 -22.44 36.53 -1.79
C THR A 120 -23.71 36.48 -2.66
N GLY A 121 -24.24 35.29 -2.93
CA GLY A 121 -25.52 35.14 -3.64
C GLY A 121 -26.73 35.31 -2.72
N ASP A 122 -27.92 35.10 -3.29
CA ASP A 122 -29.17 35.22 -2.55
C ASP A 122 -29.33 34.07 -1.55
N LEU A 123 -29.53 34.40 -0.28
CA LEU A 123 -29.89 33.42 0.75
C LEU A 123 -31.32 32.90 0.52
N PRO A 124 -31.62 31.66 0.94
CA PRO A 124 -32.98 31.14 0.90
C PRO A 124 -33.98 32.07 1.59
N ALA A 125 -35.14 32.29 0.97
CA ALA A 125 -36.16 33.21 1.51
C ALA A 125 -36.83 32.69 2.80
N GLU A 126 -36.86 31.36 2.96
CA GLU A 126 -37.49 30.68 4.10
C GLU A 126 -36.45 29.86 4.87
N ALA A 127 -36.69 29.70 6.17
CA ALA A 127 -35.90 28.82 7.00
C ALA A 127 -36.06 27.34 6.58
N PRO A 128 -35.02 26.51 6.74
CA PRO A 128 -35.13 25.07 6.52
C PRO A 128 -36.28 24.43 7.28
N ALA A 129 -36.90 23.42 6.67
CA ALA A 129 -37.80 22.54 7.39
C ALA A 129 -37.07 21.83 8.54
N SER A 130 -37.80 21.41 9.58
CA SER A 130 -37.19 20.69 10.70
C SER A 130 -36.57 19.38 10.22
N ALA A 131 -35.47 18.94 10.85
CA ALA A 131 -34.75 17.73 10.45
C ALA A 131 -35.67 16.50 10.27
N SER A 132 -36.65 16.33 11.16
CA SER A 132 -37.66 15.25 11.13
C SER A 132 -38.62 15.28 9.93
N SER A 133 -38.66 16.37 9.18
CA SER A 133 -39.53 16.57 8.02
C SER A 133 -38.80 16.54 6.68
N LEU A 134 -37.47 16.39 6.70
CA LEU A 134 -36.66 16.32 5.49
C LEU A 134 -36.82 14.96 4.78
N PRO A 135 -36.77 14.91 3.43
CA PRO A 135 -36.88 13.66 2.67
C PRO A 135 -35.74 12.66 2.92
N ILE A 136 -34.59 13.18 3.33
CA ILE A 136 -33.40 12.42 3.70
C ILE A 136 -33.09 12.76 5.16
N ASP A 137 -33.10 11.73 6.00
CA ASP A 137 -32.65 11.84 7.39
C ASP A 137 -31.14 11.56 7.52
N SER A 138 -30.62 11.74 8.74
CA SER A 138 -29.21 11.55 9.09
C SER A 138 -28.68 10.13 8.78
N ILE A 139 -29.43 9.08 9.10
CA ILE A 139 -28.99 7.68 8.85
C ILE A 139 -28.96 7.41 7.35
N LYS A 140 -29.97 7.89 6.61
CA LYS A 140 -30.02 7.76 5.16
C LYS A 140 -28.89 8.54 4.48
N ALA A 141 -28.55 9.72 4.98
CA ALA A 141 -27.38 10.47 4.51
C ALA A 141 -26.07 9.70 4.74
N LEU A 142 -25.89 9.08 5.92
CA LEU A 142 -24.75 8.20 6.20
C LEU A 142 -24.67 7.04 5.22
N ASN A 143 -25.80 6.39 4.90
CA ASN A 143 -25.82 5.29 3.94
C ASN A 143 -25.44 5.75 2.53
N ILE A 144 -25.97 6.90 2.06
CA ILE A 144 -25.62 7.47 0.74
C ILE A 144 -24.12 7.81 0.67
N ALA A 145 -23.58 8.46 1.70
CA ALA A 145 -22.16 8.79 1.78
C ALA A 145 -21.29 7.52 1.80
N SER A 146 -21.65 6.54 2.63
CA SER A 146 -20.93 5.27 2.75
C SER A 146 -20.91 4.49 1.44
N GLU A 147 -22.05 4.42 0.74
CA GLU A 147 -22.14 3.74 -0.56
C GLU A 147 -21.28 4.41 -1.63
N LEU A 148 -21.34 5.75 -1.75
CA LEU A 148 -20.55 6.48 -2.74
C LEU A 148 -19.05 6.35 -2.48
N LEU A 149 -18.64 6.42 -1.21
CA LEU A 149 -17.25 6.39 -0.78
C LEU A 149 -16.69 4.98 -0.62
N GLY A 150 -17.53 3.94 -0.75
CA GLY A 150 -17.12 2.55 -0.53
C GLY A 150 -16.72 2.26 0.92
N LEU A 151 -17.33 2.95 1.90
CA LEU A 151 -17.03 2.72 3.31
C LEU A 151 -17.67 1.42 3.79
N SER A 152 -16.88 0.55 4.43
CA SER A 152 -17.33 -0.69 5.06
C SER A 152 -18.04 -0.42 6.41
N ILE A 153 -19.07 0.41 6.38
CA ILE A 153 -19.86 0.82 7.54
C ILE A 153 -21.23 0.14 7.52
N GLY A 154 -21.66 -0.42 8.65
CA GLY A 154 -22.97 -1.06 8.80
C GLY A 154 -23.89 -0.27 9.73
N THR A 155 -25.14 -0.05 9.31
CA THR A 155 -26.13 0.79 10.02
C THR A 155 -27.37 0.03 10.50
N ASN A 156 -27.31 -1.32 10.57
CA ASN A 156 -28.47 -2.16 10.91
C ASN A 156 -29.07 -1.85 12.29
N ASP A 157 -28.22 -1.53 13.27
CA ASP A 157 -28.60 -1.21 14.64
C ASP A 157 -28.50 0.31 14.92
N ALA A 158 -28.47 1.12 13.85
CA ALA A 158 -28.23 2.55 13.97
C ALA A 158 -29.38 3.28 14.68
N ALA A 159 -29.03 4.13 15.64
CA ALA A 159 -29.98 4.97 16.37
C ALA A 159 -29.45 6.41 16.47
N LEU A 160 -30.36 7.37 16.39
CA LEU A 160 -30.02 8.79 16.51
C LEU A 160 -30.10 9.25 17.96
N GLU A 161 -29.04 9.89 18.42
CA GLU A 161 -28.99 10.66 19.65
C GLU A 161 -28.75 12.14 19.29
N GLU A 162 -29.73 12.99 19.58
CA GLU A 162 -29.63 14.43 19.33
C GLU A 162 -28.89 15.11 20.48
N SER A 163 -27.80 15.81 20.14
CA SER A 163 -26.99 16.60 21.06
C SER A 163 -26.84 18.01 20.49
N SER A 164 -27.67 18.94 20.97
CA SER A 164 -27.76 20.30 20.41
C SER A 164 -28.18 20.28 18.93
N ASP A 165 -27.30 20.69 18.03
CA ASP A 165 -27.46 20.79 16.58
C ASP A 165 -26.71 19.67 15.82
N VAL A 166 -26.16 18.70 16.56
CA VAL A 166 -25.45 17.53 16.05
C VAL A 166 -26.24 16.27 16.39
N TYR A 167 -26.36 15.36 15.42
CA TYR A 167 -26.95 14.05 15.57
C TYR A 167 -25.84 13.00 15.58
N VAL A 168 -25.65 12.35 16.72
CA VAL A 168 -24.71 11.22 16.87
C VAL A 168 -25.43 9.95 16.43
N ILE A 169 -24.85 9.22 15.49
CA ILE A 169 -25.40 7.97 14.95
C ILE A 169 -24.75 6.81 15.69
N GLN A 170 -25.43 6.34 16.74
CA GLN A 170 -25.01 5.22 17.59
C GLN A 170 -25.24 3.88 16.89
N GLY A 171 -24.57 2.81 17.33
CA GLY A 171 -24.85 1.44 16.86
C GLY A 171 -24.33 1.14 15.45
N VAL A 172 -23.34 1.90 14.99
CA VAL A 172 -22.73 1.78 13.67
C VAL A 172 -21.49 0.88 13.75
N SER A 173 -21.42 -0.16 12.92
CA SER A 173 -20.24 -1.05 12.84
C SER A 173 -19.26 -0.55 11.77
N GLY A 174 -17.95 -0.80 11.96
CA GLY A 174 -16.90 -0.45 10.99
C GLY A 174 -16.38 0.99 11.08
N ALA A 175 -17.03 1.85 11.88
CA ALA A 175 -16.53 3.17 12.23
C ALA A 175 -15.69 3.10 13.52
N SER A 176 -14.58 3.84 13.57
CA SER A 176 -13.69 3.95 14.74
C SER A 176 -14.30 4.82 15.84
N GLN A 177 -15.23 5.69 15.48
CA GLN A 177 -16.07 6.49 16.37
C GLN A 177 -17.49 6.55 15.78
N ASN A 178 -18.49 6.81 16.62
CA ASN A 178 -19.85 7.00 16.12
C ASN A 178 -19.86 8.14 15.09
N PRO A 179 -20.41 7.94 13.88
CA PRO A 179 -20.58 9.01 12.92
C PRO A 179 -21.41 10.14 13.51
N GLU A 180 -21.06 11.37 13.17
CA GLU A 180 -21.82 12.56 13.53
C GLU A 180 -22.43 13.17 12.28
N SER A 181 -23.59 13.79 12.43
CA SER A 181 -24.18 14.55 11.34
C SER A 181 -24.80 15.85 11.81
N LYS A 182 -24.73 16.86 10.96
CA LYS A 182 -25.26 18.19 11.23
C LYS A 182 -25.88 18.76 9.96
N LEU A 183 -27.04 19.40 10.13
CA LEU A 183 -27.69 20.12 9.03
C LEU A 183 -26.92 21.42 8.79
N VAL A 184 -26.41 21.60 7.57
CA VAL A 184 -25.64 22.78 7.16
C VAL A 184 -26.04 23.23 5.77
N TYR A 185 -25.69 24.44 5.41
CA TYR A 185 -25.57 24.83 4.01
C TYR A 185 -24.14 24.61 3.52
N LEU A 186 -23.98 24.19 2.28
CA LEU A 186 -22.69 24.11 1.58
C LEU A 186 -22.72 24.99 0.34
N ILE A 187 -21.70 25.84 0.15
CA ILE A 187 -21.45 26.49 -1.15
C ILE A 187 -20.85 25.44 -2.08
N LYS A 188 -21.61 25.02 -3.09
CA LYS A 188 -21.21 24.04 -4.09
C LYS A 188 -20.14 24.60 -5.05
N PRO A 189 -19.42 23.76 -5.80
CA PRO A 189 -18.41 24.19 -6.77
C PRO A 189 -18.94 25.12 -7.88
N ASP A 190 -20.24 25.07 -8.17
CA ASP A 190 -20.91 25.96 -9.13
C ASP A 190 -21.27 27.35 -8.54
N GLY A 191 -20.96 27.57 -7.26
CA GLY A 191 -21.25 28.81 -6.54
C GLY A 191 -22.70 28.93 -6.06
N THR A 192 -23.48 27.85 -6.04
CA THR A 192 -24.84 27.84 -5.46
C THR A 192 -24.87 27.19 -4.08
N LEU A 193 -25.86 27.53 -3.24
CA LEU A 193 -26.03 26.92 -1.92
C LEU A 193 -26.82 25.61 -2.00
N SER A 194 -26.40 24.64 -1.20
CA SER A 194 -27.08 23.36 -0.99
C SER A 194 -27.37 23.14 0.49
N LEU A 195 -28.63 22.97 0.87
CA LEU A 195 -28.98 22.49 2.21
C LEU A 195 -28.62 21.01 2.28
N SER A 196 -27.72 20.63 3.18
CA SER A 196 -27.06 19.34 3.17
C SER A 196 -26.89 18.79 4.59
N TRP A 197 -26.92 17.47 4.72
CA TRP A 197 -26.35 16.78 5.87
C TRP A 197 -24.84 16.74 5.71
N LYS A 198 -24.10 17.43 6.59
CA LYS A 198 -22.68 17.12 6.79
C LYS A 198 -22.63 15.85 7.63
N VAL A 199 -21.99 14.80 7.13
CA VAL A 199 -21.81 13.51 7.80
C VAL A 199 -20.31 13.29 7.98
N ASP A 200 -19.87 13.28 9.23
CA ASP A 200 -18.51 13.03 9.62
C ASP A 200 -18.33 11.53 9.94
N THR A 201 -17.50 10.85 9.16
CA THR A 201 -17.22 9.42 9.29
C THR A 201 -15.73 9.20 9.50
N VAL A 202 -15.37 8.45 10.54
CA VAL A 202 -13.99 8.02 10.79
C VAL A 202 -13.97 6.51 10.88
N THR A 203 -13.19 5.87 10.02
CA THR A 203 -12.87 4.44 10.03
C THR A 203 -11.42 4.24 10.46
N GLN A 204 -10.86 3.04 10.34
CA GLN A 204 -9.42 2.85 10.57
C GLN A 204 -8.56 3.51 9.49
N GLU A 205 -9.09 3.62 8.27
CA GLU A 205 -8.33 4.04 7.08
C GLU A 205 -8.71 5.43 6.58
N THR A 206 -9.94 5.88 6.88
CA THR A 206 -10.51 7.09 6.29
C THR A 206 -11.09 8.02 7.33
N SER A 207 -10.98 9.32 7.08
CA SER A 207 -11.66 10.36 7.84
C SER A 207 -12.26 11.35 6.84
N TYR A 208 -13.58 11.36 6.74
CA TYR A 208 -14.32 12.16 5.76
C TYR A 208 -15.36 13.05 6.42
N SER A 209 -15.49 14.28 5.93
CA SER A 209 -16.74 15.05 6.03
C SER A 209 -17.44 15.00 4.67
N SER A 210 -18.58 14.32 4.60
CA SER A 210 -19.39 14.21 3.38
C SER A 210 -20.60 15.13 3.47
N TYR A 211 -21.00 15.77 2.37
CA TYR A 211 -22.17 16.64 2.32
C TYR A 211 -23.22 16.02 1.41
N VAL A 212 -24.35 15.60 1.97
CA VAL A 212 -25.45 14.96 1.24
C VAL A 212 -26.61 15.95 1.13
N ASP A 213 -27.03 16.29 -0.09
CA ASP A 213 -28.18 17.18 -0.30
C ASP A 213 -29.44 16.57 0.34
N VAL A 214 -30.26 17.39 1.00
CA VAL A 214 -31.42 16.89 1.74
C VAL A 214 -32.61 16.49 0.86
N ASN A 215 -32.61 16.91 -0.41
CA ASN A 215 -33.68 16.68 -1.39
C ASN A 215 -33.24 15.76 -2.53
N ALA A 216 -31.99 15.89 -2.98
CA ALA A 216 -31.37 14.99 -3.93
C ALA A 216 -30.53 13.98 -3.16
N ALA A 217 -30.78 12.67 -3.32
CA ALA A 217 -29.99 11.61 -2.70
C ALA A 217 -28.58 11.52 -3.32
N GLU A 218 -27.83 12.60 -3.21
CA GLU A 218 -26.57 12.88 -3.90
C GLU A 218 -25.59 13.53 -2.91
N VAL A 219 -24.33 13.10 -2.98
CA VAL A 219 -23.23 13.75 -2.28
C VAL A 219 -22.76 14.94 -3.12
N VAL A 220 -22.81 16.14 -2.56
CA VAL A 220 -22.49 17.40 -3.23
C VAL A 220 -21.10 17.95 -2.88
N GLY A 221 -20.42 17.31 -1.93
CA GLY A 221 -19.03 17.61 -1.58
C GLY A 221 -18.45 16.60 -0.62
N VAL A 222 -17.12 16.44 -0.65
CA VAL A 222 -16.37 15.60 0.30
C VAL A 222 -15.10 16.35 0.72
N SER A 223 -14.84 16.36 2.01
CA SER A 223 -13.54 16.75 2.58
C SER A 223 -12.84 15.51 3.10
N ASP A 224 -11.67 15.22 2.55
CA ASP A 224 -10.76 14.16 3.02
C ASP A 224 -9.80 14.74 4.06
N HIS A 225 -9.81 14.15 5.25
CA HIS A 225 -8.94 14.55 6.36
C HIS A 225 -7.76 13.60 6.56
N VAL A 226 -7.57 12.62 5.66
CA VAL A 226 -6.43 11.71 5.69
C VAL A 226 -5.22 12.34 5.00
N SER A 227 -4.07 12.32 5.66
CA SER A 227 -2.79 12.62 5.01
C SER A 227 -2.26 11.36 4.31
N ALA A 228 -1.92 11.40 3.03
CA ALA A 228 -1.31 10.24 2.36
C ALA A 228 0.13 10.00 2.85
N ALA A 229 0.54 8.74 3.01
CA ALA A 229 1.94 8.36 3.12
C ALA A 229 2.53 8.34 1.69
N THR A 230 3.60 9.10 1.45
CA THR A 230 4.23 9.18 0.13
C THR A 230 5.69 8.76 0.21
N TYR A 231 6.12 7.97 -0.78
CA TYR A 231 7.44 7.37 -0.85
C TYR A 231 8.03 7.60 -2.24
N GLU A 232 9.26 8.10 -2.34
CA GLU A 232 10.00 8.11 -3.61
C GLU A 232 10.91 6.89 -3.70
N VAL A 233 10.63 5.98 -4.62
CA VAL A 233 11.24 4.65 -4.70
C VAL A 233 11.33 4.18 -6.15
N TYR A 234 12.13 3.17 -6.43
CA TYR A 234 11.94 2.30 -7.58
C TYR A 234 10.74 1.40 -7.28
N PRO A 235 9.62 1.52 -8.02
CA PRO A 235 8.46 0.66 -7.79
C PRO A 235 8.76 -0.79 -8.14
N ILE A 236 8.00 -1.72 -7.55
CA ILE A 236 8.05 -3.15 -7.92
C ILE A 236 7.94 -3.28 -9.45
N GLY A 237 8.83 -4.07 -10.06
CA GLY A 237 8.98 -4.20 -11.51
C GLY A 237 10.27 -3.58 -12.08
N LEU A 238 10.94 -2.70 -11.32
CA LEU A 238 12.28 -2.19 -11.67
C LEU A 238 13.34 -2.89 -10.79
N ASN A 239 14.05 -3.89 -11.30
CA ASN A 239 14.93 -4.68 -10.45
C ASN A 239 15.99 -3.83 -9.74
N ASP A 240 16.56 -2.85 -10.44
CA ASP A 240 17.66 -2.02 -9.96
C ASP A 240 17.78 -0.72 -10.80
N PRO A 241 18.67 0.22 -10.45
CA PRO A 241 18.84 1.49 -11.16
C PRO A 241 19.26 1.38 -12.64
N TRP A 242 19.67 0.21 -13.17
CA TRP A 242 19.87 0.06 -14.61
C TRP A 242 18.56 -0.05 -15.41
N GLU A 243 17.42 -0.24 -14.72
CA GLU A 243 16.16 -0.57 -15.37
C GLU A 243 15.17 0.60 -15.48
N GLY A 244 15.41 1.69 -14.76
CA GLY A 244 14.52 2.85 -14.79
C GLY A 244 14.89 3.89 -13.74
N GLU A 245 13.93 4.79 -13.48
CA GLU A 245 14.06 5.89 -12.53
C GLU A 245 13.10 5.68 -11.34
N ARG A 246 13.38 6.38 -10.24
CA ARG A 246 12.47 6.41 -9.09
C ARG A 246 11.21 7.22 -9.41
N SER A 247 10.13 6.93 -8.70
CA SER A 247 8.88 7.67 -8.77
C SER A 247 8.23 7.78 -7.39
N ILE A 248 7.36 8.78 -7.23
CA ILE A 248 6.53 8.92 -6.03
C ILE A 248 5.36 7.94 -6.10
N VAL A 249 5.20 7.13 -5.05
CA VAL A 249 4.03 6.29 -4.81
C VAL A 249 3.29 6.80 -3.57
N GLU A 250 1.96 6.80 -3.63
CA GLU A 250 1.09 7.30 -2.55
C GLU A 250 0.23 6.16 -2.01
N ASN A 251 0.18 6.01 -0.67
CA ASN A 251 -0.54 4.95 0.05
C ASN A 251 -0.42 3.57 -0.63
N PRO A 252 0.81 3.07 -0.85
CA PRO A 252 1.02 1.84 -1.59
C PRO A 252 0.55 0.59 -0.84
N GLU A 253 0.10 0.66 0.42
CA GLU A 253 -0.36 -0.47 1.22
C GLU A 253 -1.54 -1.27 0.60
N GLU A 254 -1.62 -2.55 0.92
CA GLU A 254 -2.82 -3.36 0.70
C GLU A 254 -3.70 -3.35 1.95
N SER A 255 -4.88 -2.74 1.85
CA SER A 255 -5.82 -2.61 2.98
C SER A 255 -6.14 -3.94 3.67
N THR A 256 -6.25 -5.05 2.93
CA THR A 256 -6.55 -6.35 3.54
C THR A 256 -5.37 -6.93 4.33
N ALA A 257 -4.13 -6.66 3.91
CA ALA A 257 -2.93 -7.18 4.56
C ALA A 257 -2.38 -6.22 5.63
N SER A 258 -2.56 -4.92 5.39
CA SER A 258 -2.05 -3.81 6.18
C SER A 258 -3.18 -2.81 6.50
N PRO A 259 -4.23 -3.22 7.25
CA PRO A 259 -5.42 -2.38 7.51
C PRO A 259 -5.14 -1.10 8.30
N ASN A 260 -3.96 -0.99 8.91
CA ASN A 260 -3.50 0.21 9.62
C ASN A 260 -2.42 0.99 8.85
N GLY A 261 -2.22 0.66 7.58
CA GLY A 261 -1.09 1.09 6.77
C GLY A 261 0.26 0.57 7.29
N TRP A 262 1.34 0.91 6.59
CA TRP A 262 2.67 0.40 6.93
C TRP A 262 3.36 1.11 8.10
N LEU A 263 2.99 2.36 8.41
CA LEU A 263 3.68 3.19 9.41
C LEU A 263 3.07 3.10 10.82
N GLY A 264 2.03 2.27 11.02
CA GLY A 264 1.41 2.09 12.34
C GLY A 264 0.99 3.40 13.00
N ARG A 265 0.36 4.32 12.24
CA ARG A 265 0.10 5.72 12.60
C ARG A 265 -0.65 5.93 13.92
N ASN A 266 -1.33 4.91 14.43
CA ASN A 266 -2.08 4.95 15.68
C ASN A 266 -1.22 4.66 16.94
N ASN A 267 0.06 4.31 16.79
CA ASN A 267 0.95 3.93 17.91
C ASN A 267 2.12 4.92 18.17
N GLY A 268 2.15 6.07 17.49
CA GLY A 268 3.16 7.11 17.71
C GLY A 268 4.52 6.86 17.05
N TYR A 269 4.57 6.03 16.00
CA TYR A 269 5.79 5.79 15.22
C TYR A 269 5.89 6.77 14.04
N ASP A 270 6.84 7.72 14.12
CA ASP A 270 7.16 8.68 13.05
C ASP A 270 8.40 8.24 12.24
N ALA A 271 8.53 6.95 11.95
CA ALA A 271 9.69 6.40 11.24
C ALA A 271 9.31 5.18 10.39
N THR A 272 10.25 4.65 9.61
CA THR A 272 10.16 3.40 8.80
C THR A 272 9.98 2.15 9.67
N PHE A 273 8.88 2.10 10.42
CA PHE A 273 8.51 1.08 11.39
C PHE A 273 6.98 0.95 11.35
N GLY A 274 6.48 -0.28 11.26
CA GLY A 274 5.08 -0.55 11.60
C GLY A 274 4.81 -2.01 11.88
N ASN A 275 3.61 -2.47 11.53
CA ASN A 275 3.15 -3.81 11.89
C ASN A 275 3.99 -4.90 11.22
N ASN A 276 4.43 -4.68 9.99
CA ASN A 276 5.01 -5.73 9.15
C ASN A 276 6.54 -5.75 9.24
N VAL A 277 7.13 -4.54 9.25
CA VAL A 277 8.57 -4.32 9.05
C VAL A 277 9.07 -3.21 9.96
N ARG A 278 10.30 -3.39 10.46
CA ARG A 278 11.13 -2.34 11.07
C ARG A 278 12.38 -2.17 10.21
N ALA A 279 12.45 -1.12 9.41
CA ALA A 279 13.57 -0.89 8.49
C ALA A 279 14.46 0.26 8.96
N GLY A 280 15.76 -0.01 9.05
CA GLY A 280 16.76 1.00 9.41
C GLY A 280 18.13 0.67 8.82
N ALA A 281 19.01 1.66 8.84
CA ALA A 281 20.40 1.47 8.47
C ALA A 281 21.25 1.18 9.71
N LEU A 282 22.22 0.28 9.60
CA LEU A 282 23.14 -0.10 10.69
C LEU A 282 24.61 0.09 10.27
N PRO A 283 25.05 1.31 9.93
CA PRO A 283 26.44 1.57 9.50
C PRO A 283 27.44 1.52 10.66
N VAL A 284 26.95 1.54 11.90
CA VAL A 284 27.68 1.35 13.17
C VAL A 284 26.82 0.49 14.10
N ALA A 285 27.20 0.27 15.36
CA ALA A 285 26.45 -0.58 16.30
C ALA A 285 25.11 0.01 16.82
N GLU A 286 24.47 0.91 16.07
CA GLU A 286 23.18 1.54 16.40
C GLU A 286 22.29 1.65 15.15
N VAL A 287 21.04 1.17 15.24
CA VAL A 287 20.08 1.20 14.13
C VAL A 287 19.51 2.60 13.97
N ILE A 288 19.53 3.09 12.75
CA ILE A 288 19.07 4.43 12.38
C ILE A 288 17.85 4.29 11.48
N TYR A 289 16.68 4.58 12.04
CA TYR A 289 15.41 4.60 11.33
C TYR A 289 15.19 5.95 10.65
N THR A 290 14.61 5.93 9.45
CA THR A 290 14.31 7.15 8.70
C THR A 290 12.97 7.70 9.14
N LYS A 291 12.93 9.01 9.39
CA LYS A 291 11.73 9.80 9.70
C LYS A 291 11.27 10.54 8.44
N PRO A 292 9.99 10.95 8.32
CA PRO A 292 9.59 11.77 7.17
C PRO A 292 10.36 13.10 7.13
N ASN A 293 10.53 13.65 5.93
CA ASN A 293 11.14 14.96 5.72
C ASN A 293 10.25 16.10 6.28
N ALA A 294 10.69 17.35 6.13
CA ALA A 294 9.97 18.52 6.65
C ALA A 294 8.53 18.69 6.10
N ASN A 295 8.21 18.03 4.98
CA ASN A 295 6.87 18.04 4.39
C ASN A 295 6.00 16.85 4.85
N GLY A 296 6.49 16.01 5.77
CA GLY A 296 5.77 14.81 6.23
C GLY A 296 5.83 13.64 5.24
N THR A 297 6.79 13.63 4.31
CA THR A 297 6.89 12.65 3.22
C THR A 297 8.20 11.86 3.27
N TYR A 298 8.24 10.67 2.69
CA TYR A 298 9.46 9.85 2.54
C TYR A 298 10.05 10.05 1.12
N VAL A 299 10.31 11.30 0.79
CA VAL A 299 10.91 11.73 -0.48
C VAL A 299 12.30 12.28 -0.16
N PHE A 300 13.32 11.59 -0.66
CA PHE A 300 14.72 11.84 -0.36
C PHE A 300 15.56 11.71 -1.62
N ASP A 301 16.52 12.62 -1.79
CA ASP A 301 17.40 12.65 -2.94
C ASP A 301 18.27 11.39 -3.01
N TYR A 302 18.33 10.79 -4.20
CA TYR A 302 19.28 9.74 -4.53
C TYR A 302 19.68 9.86 -5.99
N ILE A 303 20.99 9.83 -6.23
CA ILE A 303 21.56 9.79 -7.57
C ILE A 303 22.34 8.47 -7.67
N PRO A 304 21.96 7.56 -8.58
CA PRO A 304 22.71 6.32 -8.81
C PRO A 304 24.18 6.60 -9.09
N ASP A 305 25.07 5.84 -8.45
CA ASP A 305 26.52 6.01 -8.54
C ASP A 305 27.01 7.45 -8.21
N GLY A 306 26.23 8.22 -7.42
CA GLY A 306 26.43 9.65 -7.18
C GLY A 306 27.08 10.07 -5.86
N GLY A 307 27.43 9.14 -4.96
CA GLY A 307 27.98 9.48 -3.64
C GLY A 307 28.25 8.27 -2.74
N ASP A 308 28.63 8.51 -1.48
CA ASP A 308 28.80 7.45 -0.48
C ASP A 308 27.42 6.95 -0.02
N PRO A 309 27.20 5.63 0.15
CA PRO A 309 25.96 5.09 0.70
C PRO A 309 25.40 5.79 1.94
N VAL A 310 26.27 6.32 2.81
CA VAL A 310 25.83 7.05 4.00
C VAL A 310 25.08 8.34 3.66
N ASP A 311 25.39 8.98 2.52
CA ASP A 311 24.83 10.27 2.11
C ASP A 311 23.36 10.15 1.65
N PHE A 312 22.97 9.01 1.10
CA PHE A 312 21.61 8.74 0.60
C PHE A 312 20.85 7.68 1.41
N ARG A 313 21.29 7.45 2.65
CA ARG A 313 20.72 6.46 3.57
C ARG A 313 19.21 6.56 3.74
N ASP A 314 18.65 7.77 3.84
CA ASP A 314 17.20 7.92 4.02
C ASP A 314 16.41 7.41 2.81
N ALA A 315 16.93 7.63 1.59
CA ALA A 315 16.37 7.04 0.37
C ALA A 315 16.51 5.51 0.36
N ALA A 316 17.66 4.99 0.81
CA ALA A 316 17.92 3.55 0.86
C ALA A 316 17.02 2.83 1.88
N VAL A 317 16.87 3.36 3.10
CA VAL A 317 15.98 2.81 4.13
C VAL A 317 14.53 2.87 3.65
N THR A 318 14.14 3.97 2.99
CA THR A 318 12.81 4.13 2.39
C THR A 318 12.54 3.07 1.31
N GLN A 319 13.51 2.81 0.41
CA GLN A 319 13.39 1.77 -0.61
C GLN A 319 13.23 0.38 0.00
N ALA A 320 14.05 0.05 1.02
CA ALA A 320 13.98 -1.23 1.70
C ALA A 320 12.66 -1.41 2.44
N PHE A 321 12.18 -0.37 3.13
CA PHE A 321 10.88 -0.35 3.80
C PHE A 321 9.73 -0.57 2.80
N TYR A 322 9.71 0.16 1.69
CA TYR A 322 8.71 -0.01 0.64
C TYR A 322 8.71 -1.43 0.07
N THR A 323 9.87 -1.92 -0.37
CA THR A 323 9.98 -3.22 -1.06
C THR A 323 9.54 -4.36 -0.14
N THR A 324 9.98 -4.35 1.12
CA THR A 324 9.65 -5.42 2.08
C THR A 324 8.21 -5.38 2.58
N ASN A 325 7.59 -4.20 2.69
CA ASN A 325 6.14 -4.12 2.96
C ASN A 325 5.29 -4.54 1.75
N MET A 326 5.71 -4.20 0.52
CA MET A 326 5.04 -4.71 -0.69
C MET A 326 5.05 -6.24 -0.73
N LEU A 327 6.17 -6.87 -0.31
CA LEU A 327 6.27 -8.33 -0.23
C LEU A 327 5.42 -8.93 0.88
N HIS A 328 5.38 -8.30 2.06
CA HIS A 328 4.43 -8.69 3.11
C HIS A 328 3.00 -8.74 2.55
N ASP A 329 2.55 -7.65 1.95
CA ASP A 329 1.19 -7.51 1.44
C ASP A 329 0.90 -8.51 0.31
N LEU A 330 1.84 -8.69 -0.62
CA LEU A 330 1.72 -9.66 -1.70
C LEU A 330 1.66 -11.10 -1.17
N TYR A 331 2.50 -11.46 -0.21
CA TYR A 331 2.55 -12.82 0.35
C TYR A 331 1.31 -13.09 1.21
N TYR A 332 0.79 -12.08 1.91
CA TYR A 332 -0.50 -12.15 2.58
C TYR A 332 -1.62 -12.51 1.58
N LEU A 333 -1.69 -11.84 0.43
CA LEU A 333 -2.65 -12.16 -0.63
C LEU A 333 -2.46 -13.59 -1.18
N PHE A 334 -1.25 -14.14 -1.15
CA PHE A 334 -1.00 -15.54 -1.49
C PHE A 334 -1.31 -16.53 -0.36
N GLY A 335 -1.80 -16.08 0.79
CA GLY A 335 -2.19 -16.93 1.92
C GLY A 335 -1.15 -17.06 3.02
N PHE A 336 -0.04 -16.30 2.96
CA PHE A 336 0.88 -16.15 4.10
C PHE A 336 0.31 -15.14 5.10
N THR A 337 -0.75 -15.57 5.78
CA THR A 337 -1.50 -14.81 6.79
C THR A 337 -0.94 -15.05 8.20
N PRO A 338 -1.42 -14.34 9.23
CA PRO A 338 -1.03 -14.59 10.61
C PRO A 338 -1.21 -16.04 11.06
N ALA A 339 -2.31 -16.71 10.67
CA ALA A 339 -2.51 -18.14 10.96
C ALA A 339 -1.43 -19.04 10.35
N ALA A 340 -0.92 -18.68 9.17
CA ALA A 340 0.21 -19.35 8.51
C ALA A 340 1.57 -18.94 9.10
N GLY A 341 1.56 -18.05 10.10
CA GLY A 341 2.73 -17.49 10.76
C GLY A 341 3.43 -16.47 9.87
N ASN A 342 2.75 -15.45 9.37
CA ASN A 342 3.44 -14.35 8.72
C ASN A 342 4.21 -13.47 9.72
N PHE A 343 4.82 -12.38 9.24
CA PHE A 343 5.69 -11.53 10.04
C PHE A 343 4.95 -10.26 10.45
N GLN A 344 4.38 -10.25 11.66
CA GLN A 344 3.56 -9.15 12.15
C GLN A 344 3.78 -8.86 13.65
N LEU A 345 3.84 -7.58 13.99
CA LEU A 345 3.86 -7.12 15.38
C LEU A 345 2.55 -7.45 16.09
N SER A 346 1.42 -7.29 15.40
CA SER A 346 0.07 -7.61 15.85
C SER A 346 -0.67 -8.39 14.78
N ASN A 347 -1.38 -9.43 15.20
CA ASN A 347 -2.12 -10.34 14.33
C ASN A 347 -3.64 -10.09 14.38
N GLY A 348 -4.10 -9.13 15.20
CA GLY A 348 -5.52 -8.97 15.49
C GLY A 348 -6.14 -10.29 15.98
N GLU A 349 -7.19 -10.75 15.31
CA GLU A 349 -7.89 -12.00 15.62
C GLU A 349 -7.57 -13.15 14.62
N GLU A 350 -6.57 -12.98 13.77
CA GLU A 350 -6.28 -13.90 12.65
C GLU A 350 -5.46 -15.15 13.03
N GLY A 351 -5.02 -15.28 14.29
CA GLY A 351 -4.23 -16.42 14.77
C GLY A 351 -2.72 -16.26 14.61
N GLY A 352 -1.98 -17.37 14.73
CA GLY A 352 -0.51 -17.37 14.78
C GLY A 352 0.06 -16.76 16.06
N LYS A 353 1.35 -16.40 16.05
CA LYS A 353 2.03 -15.72 17.15
C LYS A 353 2.60 -14.39 16.68
N ALA A 354 2.01 -13.30 17.18
CA ALA A 354 2.47 -11.95 16.91
C ALA A 354 3.83 -11.62 17.58
N ASN A 355 4.28 -10.37 17.42
CA ASN A 355 5.58 -9.82 17.87
C ASN A 355 6.78 -10.26 17.03
N ASP A 356 6.57 -10.46 15.73
CA ASP A 356 7.61 -10.88 14.81
C ASP A 356 7.66 -10.10 13.48
N PRO A 357 7.55 -8.76 13.49
CA PRO A 357 7.85 -7.98 12.29
C PRO A 357 9.28 -8.27 11.83
N VAL A 358 9.54 -8.17 10.53
CA VAL A 358 10.89 -8.36 9.99
C VAL A 358 11.76 -7.16 10.34
N ASP A 359 12.91 -7.40 10.97
CA ASP A 359 13.96 -6.40 11.14
C ASP A 359 14.78 -6.29 9.86
N VAL A 360 14.64 -5.19 9.13
CA VAL A 360 15.36 -4.93 7.88
C VAL A 360 16.51 -3.97 8.15
N LEU A 361 17.74 -4.51 8.15
CA LEU A 361 18.95 -3.80 8.50
C LEU A 361 19.83 -3.62 7.25
N ILE A 362 19.78 -2.44 6.66
CA ILE A 362 20.59 -2.09 5.50
C ILE A 362 21.91 -1.41 5.89
N GLN A 363 22.83 -1.28 4.93
CA GLN A 363 24.15 -0.70 5.14
C GLN A 363 24.89 -1.31 6.34
N HIS A 364 24.66 -2.59 6.60
CA HIS A 364 25.09 -3.19 7.85
C HIS A 364 26.62 -3.28 7.91
N TYR A 365 27.22 -2.74 8.98
CA TYR A 365 28.68 -2.62 9.15
C TYR A 365 29.46 -3.95 9.18
N ALA A 366 28.78 -5.08 9.38
CA ALA A 366 29.41 -6.36 9.64
C ALA A 366 29.88 -7.07 8.35
N GLY A 367 29.45 -6.60 7.18
CA GLY A 367 29.71 -7.26 5.92
C GLY A 367 29.69 -6.32 4.72
N LYS A 368 30.01 -6.91 3.57
CA LYS A 368 29.98 -6.28 2.26
C LYS A 368 29.62 -7.31 1.19
N ASN A 369 29.08 -6.83 0.08
CA ASN A 369 28.82 -7.61 -1.13
C ASN A 369 27.92 -8.85 -0.93
N ASN A 370 26.97 -8.77 0.00
CA ASN A 370 26.03 -9.86 0.25
C ASN A 370 24.75 -9.35 0.95
N GLY A 371 23.79 -10.24 1.08
CA GLY A 371 22.64 -10.15 1.98
C GLY A 371 22.50 -11.45 2.76
N LEU A 372 21.61 -11.47 3.75
CA LEU A 372 21.13 -12.70 4.38
C LEU A 372 19.80 -12.47 5.08
N PHE A 373 19.00 -13.53 5.18
CA PHE A 373 17.82 -13.57 6.03
C PHE A 373 18.01 -14.58 7.16
N SER A 374 18.04 -14.08 8.40
CA SER A 374 18.11 -14.90 9.59
C SER A 374 16.70 -15.29 10.02
N GLN A 375 16.29 -16.52 9.67
CA GLN A 375 14.97 -17.04 10.00
C GLN A 375 14.78 -17.31 11.49
N THR A 376 13.55 -17.14 11.93
CA THR A 376 13.06 -17.47 13.28
C THR A 376 11.75 -18.24 13.19
N VAL A 377 11.35 -18.86 14.29
CA VAL A 377 10.01 -19.42 14.46
C VAL A 377 8.99 -18.32 14.74
N ASP A 378 7.71 -18.64 14.54
CA ASP A 378 6.55 -17.77 14.84
C ASP A 378 6.61 -17.12 16.22
N GLY A 379 6.35 -15.81 16.26
CA GLY A 379 6.39 -14.97 17.46
C GLY A 379 7.78 -14.47 17.85
N ARG A 380 8.77 -14.57 16.96
CA ARG A 380 10.08 -13.92 17.10
C ARG A 380 10.47 -13.24 15.80
N SER A 381 10.83 -11.95 15.84
CA SER A 381 11.29 -11.21 14.67
C SER A 381 12.48 -11.89 13.98
N PRO A 382 12.39 -12.19 12.68
CA PRO A 382 13.56 -12.51 11.87
C PRO A 382 14.31 -11.23 11.49
N THR A 383 15.49 -11.39 10.91
CA THR A 383 16.31 -10.25 10.47
C THR A 383 16.74 -10.42 9.02
N LEU A 384 16.35 -9.48 8.15
CA LEU A 384 16.91 -9.30 6.82
C LEU A 384 18.08 -8.32 6.93
N THR A 385 19.29 -8.78 6.63
CA THR A 385 20.49 -7.93 6.60
C THR A 385 20.92 -7.70 5.16
N MET A 386 21.15 -6.43 4.81
CA MET A 386 21.68 -6.03 3.51
C MET A 386 22.98 -5.25 3.67
N TYR A 387 24.00 -5.61 2.90
CA TYR A 387 25.30 -4.93 2.92
C TYR A 387 25.46 -3.95 1.76
N VAL A 388 26.44 -3.06 1.93
CA VAL A 388 26.98 -2.24 0.84
C VAL A 388 27.90 -3.10 -0.05
N PHE A 389 27.94 -2.78 -1.35
CA PHE A 389 28.75 -3.44 -2.35
C PHE A 389 29.91 -2.55 -2.80
N ASP A 390 31.13 -3.09 -2.71
CA ASP A 390 32.38 -2.39 -3.04
C ASP A 390 32.99 -2.83 -4.38
N LYS A 391 32.13 -3.24 -5.33
CA LYS A 391 32.53 -3.63 -6.69
C LYS A 391 32.62 -2.47 -7.67
N THR A 392 32.27 -1.27 -7.23
CA THR A 392 32.32 -0.02 -7.98
C THR A 392 32.92 1.10 -7.14
N ASP A 393 33.26 2.21 -7.78
CA ASP A 393 33.60 3.47 -7.12
C ASP A 393 32.75 4.59 -7.75
N PRO A 394 31.78 5.17 -7.03
CA PRO A 394 31.45 4.91 -5.62
C PRO A 394 30.80 3.54 -5.37
N TYR A 395 30.68 3.14 -4.10
CA TYR A 395 30.01 1.90 -3.67
C TYR A 395 28.52 1.92 -3.97
N ARG A 396 27.95 0.75 -4.23
CA ARG A 396 26.51 0.57 -4.45
C ARG A 396 25.84 0.04 -3.19
N ASP A 397 24.63 0.51 -2.92
CA ASP A 397 23.83 0.03 -1.79
C ASP A 397 22.85 -1.03 -2.27
N GLY A 398 22.92 -2.24 -1.70
CA GLY A 398 22.05 -3.36 -2.06
C GLY A 398 20.56 -3.07 -1.81
N ALA A 399 20.22 -2.06 -1.00
CA ALA A 399 18.84 -1.63 -0.80
C ALA A 399 18.13 -1.19 -2.10
N PHE A 400 18.88 -0.79 -3.14
CA PHE A 400 18.32 -0.42 -4.44
C PHE A 400 18.29 -1.56 -5.46
N ASP A 401 18.79 -2.75 -5.13
CA ASP A 401 18.54 -3.98 -5.90
C ASP A 401 17.31 -4.69 -5.28
N GLN A 402 16.14 -4.45 -5.86
CA GLN A 402 14.89 -5.07 -5.43
C GLN A 402 14.97 -6.59 -5.52
N GLY A 403 15.64 -7.15 -6.54
CA GLY A 403 15.84 -8.58 -6.67
C GLY A 403 16.54 -9.19 -5.45
N PHE A 404 17.52 -8.48 -4.90
CA PHE A 404 18.21 -8.88 -3.67
C PHE A 404 17.28 -8.83 -2.44
N LEU A 405 16.53 -7.75 -2.25
CA LEU A 405 15.58 -7.63 -1.13
C LEU A 405 14.47 -8.69 -1.22
N ILE A 406 13.94 -8.94 -2.42
CA ILE A 406 12.93 -9.98 -2.68
C ILE A 406 13.50 -11.36 -2.37
N HIS A 407 14.72 -11.65 -2.82
CA HIS A 407 15.39 -12.90 -2.55
C HIS A 407 15.50 -13.16 -1.05
N GLU A 408 16.05 -12.20 -0.29
CA GLU A 408 16.21 -12.38 1.15
C GLU A 408 14.86 -12.54 1.88
N TYR A 409 13.87 -11.71 1.57
CA TYR A 409 12.55 -11.82 2.21
C TYR A 409 11.85 -13.15 1.87
N THR A 410 12.13 -13.72 0.69
CA THR A 410 11.55 -15.00 0.26
C THR A 410 12.11 -16.19 1.05
N HIS A 411 13.36 -16.13 1.55
CA HIS A 411 13.83 -17.11 2.53
C HIS A 411 12.95 -17.15 3.78
N GLY A 412 12.46 -16.00 4.23
CA GLY A 412 11.48 -15.90 5.31
C GLY A 412 10.18 -16.64 4.99
N LEU A 413 9.62 -16.41 3.79
CA LEU A 413 8.40 -17.08 3.32
C LEU A 413 8.56 -18.60 3.25
N SER A 414 9.54 -19.10 2.47
CA SER A 414 9.72 -20.53 2.26
C SER A 414 10.12 -21.25 3.54
N GLY A 415 10.98 -20.62 4.36
CA GLY A 415 11.45 -21.16 5.63
C GLY A 415 10.37 -21.20 6.71
N ARG A 416 9.34 -20.35 6.63
CA ARG A 416 8.25 -20.31 7.62
C ARG A 416 7.15 -21.32 7.31
N LEU A 417 6.83 -21.47 6.02
CA LEU A 417 5.79 -22.39 5.58
C LEU A 417 6.27 -23.84 5.55
N THR A 418 7.53 -24.09 5.15
CA THR A 418 8.07 -25.46 5.06
C THR A 418 8.21 -26.10 6.43
N GLY A 419 7.45 -27.18 6.68
CA GLY A 419 7.39 -27.84 7.99
C GLY A 419 6.56 -27.10 9.05
N GLY A 420 5.94 -25.97 8.69
CA GLY A 420 5.08 -25.15 9.53
C GLY A 420 5.82 -24.17 10.43
N ALA A 421 5.12 -23.08 10.80
CA ALA A 421 5.70 -21.89 11.44
C ALA A 421 6.35 -22.11 12.82
N ALA A 422 6.14 -23.28 13.45
CA ALA A 422 6.73 -23.63 14.74
C ALA A 422 8.20 -24.11 14.65
N THR A 423 8.74 -24.28 13.43
CA THR A 423 10.12 -24.69 13.18
C THR A 423 10.75 -23.79 12.10
N SER A 424 12.06 -23.62 12.17
CA SER A 424 12.85 -22.91 11.16
C SER A 424 13.94 -23.79 10.54
N ALA A 425 13.95 -25.10 10.85
CA ALA A 425 15.03 -26.02 10.50
C ALA A 425 14.64 -27.02 9.40
N CYS A 426 13.77 -26.60 8.47
CA CYS A 426 13.19 -27.47 7.46
C CYS A 426 13.66 -27.21 6.03
N LEU A 427 14.65 -26.33 5.86
CA LEU A 427 15.36 -26.09 4.60
C LEU A 427 16.88 -26.08 4.86
N GLU A 428 17.37 -27.02 5.66
CA GLU A 428 18.77 -27.09 6.13
C GLU A 428 19.57 -28.18 5.40
N ASP A 429 18.89 -29.19 4.87
CA ASP A 429 19.54 -30.23 4.08
C ASP A 429 19.99 -29.66 2.74
N TRP A 430 21.15 -30.12 2.25
CA TRP A 430 21.82 -29.60 1.04
C TRP A 430 20.91 -29.28 -0.16
N GLU A 431 20.01 -30.19 -0.51
CA GLU A 431 19.09 -30.01 -1.64
C GLU A 431 17.93 -29.07 -1.30
N ALA A 432 17.44 -29.10 -0.06
CA ALA A 432 16.37 -28.24 0.42
C ALA A 432 16.83 -26.78 0.57
N ASP A 433 18.01 -26.56 1.14
CA ASP A 433 18.67 -25.25 1.22
C ASP A 433 18.97 -24.70 -0.19
N GLY A 434 19.46 -25.57 -1.08
CA GLY A 434 19.57 -25.25 -2.50
C GLY A 434 18.24 -24.83 -3.13
N MET A 435 17.13 -25.49 -2.83
CA MET A 435 15.82 -25.05 -3.31
C MET A 435 15.37 -23.72 -2.71
N ALA A 436 15.72 -23.43 -1.45
CA ALA A 436 15.46 -22.13 -0.82
C ALA A 436 16.05 -20.98 -1.65
N GLU A 437 17.32 -21.08 -2.03
CA GLU A 437 17.98 -20.14 -2.95
C GLU A 437 17.24 -20.02 -4.29
N GLY A 438 16.76 -21.14 -4.84
CA GLY A 438 16.08 -21.18 -6.12
C GLY A 438 14.66 -20.58 -6.10
N TRP A 439 13.90 -20.79 -5.02
CA TRP A 439 12.61 -20.13 -4.84
C TRP A 439 12.80 -18.62 -4.68
N SER A 440 13.77 -18.20 -3.87
CA SER A 440 14.10 -16.79 -3.69
C SER A 440 14.47 -16.09 -5.00
N ASP A 441 15.30 -16.72 -5.83
CA ASP A 441 15.63 -16.22 -7.17
C ASP A 441 14.43 -16.17 -8.11
N LEU A 442 13.55 -17.16 -8.05
CA LEU A 442 12.37 -17.18 -8.90
C LEU A 442 11.41 -16.04 -8.54
N PHE A 443 11.10 -15.83 -7.26
CA PHE A 443 10.22 -14.74 -6.82
C PHE A 443 10.79 -13.38 -7.28
N ALA A 444 12.09 -13.16 -7.13
CA ALA A 444 12.78 -11.99 -7.66
C ALA A 444 12.61 -11.88 -9.19
N SER A 445 12.84 -12.97 -9.93
CA SER A 445 12.73 -12.98 -11.38
C SER A 445 11.31 -12.74 -11.89
N ALA A 446 10.28 -13.26 -11.21
CA ALA A 446 8.89 -13.13 -11.59
C ALA A 446 8.38 -11.70 -11.37
N LEU A 447 8.77 -11.07 -10.26
CA LEU A 447 8.41 -9.69 -9.95
C LEU A 447 9.21 -8.66 -10.75
N ALA A 448 10.30 -9.06 -11.41
CA ALA A 448 11.05 -8.24 -12.35
C ALA A 448 10.57 -8.34 -13.81
N ILE A 449 9.57 -9.16 -14.12
CA ILE A 449 9.05 -9.28 -15.49
C ILE A 449 8.43 -7.97 -15.95
N LYS A 450 8.82 -7.52 -17.14
CA LYS A 450 8.38 -6.26 -17.74
C LYS A 450 7.18 -6.46 -18.68
N PRO A 451 6.42 -5.40 -19.00
CA PRO A 451 5.30 -5.49 -19.93
C PRO A 451 5.63 -6.13 -21.29
N ALA A 452 6.80 -5.80 -21.85
CA ALA A 452 7.25 -6.28 -23.16
C ALA A 452 7.91 -7.67 -23.15
N ASP A 453 8.14 -8.27 -21.99
CA ASP A 453 8.81 -9.56 -21.89
C ASP A 453 7.91 -10.70 -22.39
N THR A 454 8.54 -11.64 -23.10
CA THR A 454 7.92 -12.87 -23.60
C THR A 454 8.78 -14.06 -23.25
N SER A 455 8.22 -15.27 -23.28
CA SER A 455 8.97 -16.50 -23.02
C SER A 455 10.21 -16.65 -23.90
N ALA A 456 10.19 -16.13 -25.13
CA ALA A 456 11.31 -16.19 -26.07
C ALA A 456 12.43 -15.17 -25.83
N THR A 457 12.15 -14.04 -25.17
CA THR A 457 13.09 -12.91 -25.06
C THR A 457 13.53 -12.62 -23.63
N ALA A 458 12.72 -13.01 -22.65
CA ALA A 458 13.00 -12.73 -21.27
C ALA A 458 14.23 -13.49 -20.76
N GLN A 459 15.09 -12.76 -20.06
CA GLN A 459 16.21 -13.31 -19.32
C GLN A 459 16.31 -12.57 -18.00
N TYR A 460 16.52 -13.31 -16.92
CA TYR A 460 16.77 -12.70 -15.61
C TYR A 460 18.14 -13.09 -15.09
N GLY A 461 18.79 -12.14 -14.43
CA GLY A 461 20.07 -12.33 -13.81
C GLY A 461 20.12 -11.69 -12.43
N PHE A 462 20.38 -12.51 -11.42
CA PHE A 462 20.41 -12.05 -10.04
C PHE A 462 21.65 -11.18 -9.73
N ALA A 463 21.45 -10.12 -8.94
CA ALA A 463 22.48 -9.27 -8.33
C ALA A 463 23.54 -8.69 -9.31
N ALA A 464 23.15 -8.44 -10.56
CA ALA A 464 24.07 -7.95 -11.59
C ALA A 464 24.54 -6.51 -11.33
N TRP A 465 23.61 -5.61 -11.00
CA TRP A 465 23.90 -4.21 -10.70
C TRP A 465 24.82 -4.02 -9.49
N PRO A 466 24.52 -4.52 -8.28
CA PRO A 466 25.33 -4.20 -7.11
C PRO A 466 26.74 -4.83 -7.20
N LEU A 467 26.89 -5.95 -7.91
CA LEU A 467 28.18 -6.60 -8.16
C LEU A 467 28.89 -6.13 -9.43
N ASN A 468 28.29 -5.20 -10.18
CA ASN A 468 28.81 -4.66 -11.44
C ASN A 468 29.14 -5.73 -12.50
N VAL A 469 28.30 -6.77 -12.58
CA VAL A 469 28.43 -7.84 -13.58
C VAL A 469 27.65 -7.47 -14.84
N THR A 470 28.35 -7.36 -15.98
CA THR A 470 27.76 -6.82 -17.22
C THR A 470 27.65 -7.82 -18.36
N SER A 471 28.34 -8.97 -18.31
CA SER A 471 28.31 -9.98 -19.38
C SER A 471 28.67 -11.40 -18.89
N PRO A 472 27.71 -12.34 -18.82
CA PRO A 472 26.26 -12.07 -18.76
C PRO A 472 25.91 -11.26 -17.49
N ARG A 473 24.77 -10.57 -17.48
CA ARG A 473 24.35 -9.73 -16.33
C ARG A 473 23.78 -10.59 -15.19
N THR A 474 24.61 -11.43 -14.57
CA THR A 474 24.20 -12.21 -13.38
C THR A 474 25.37 -12.62 -12.51
N ALA A 475 25.15 -12.70 -11.20
CA ALA A 475 26.06 -13.31 -10.24
C ALA A 475 25.93 -14.84 -10.14
N ARG A 476 24.86 -15.42 -10.71
CA ARG A 476 24.66 -16.87 -10.79
C ARG A 476 25.53 -17.46 -11.90
N LEU A 477 25.59 -18.79 -11.95
CA LEU A 477 26.43 -19.49 -12.94
C LEU A 477 25.90 -19.38 -14.37
N VAL A 478 24.61 -19.06 -14.54
CA VAL A 478 23.94 -18.90 -15.83
C VAL A 478 22.72 -17.98 -15.65
N MET A 479 22.32 -17.27 -16.70
CA MET A 479 21.08 -16.48 -16.71
C MET A 479 19.87 -17.43 -16.65
N TYR A 480 18.77 -17.01 -16.01
CA TYR A 480 17.50 -17.72 -16.14
C TYR A 480 16.87 -17.36 -17.48
N SER A 481 16.61 -18.38 -18.30
CA SER A 481 16.02 -18.25 -19.62
C SER A 481 15.42 -19.58 -20.08
N THR A 482 14.33 -19.51 -20.82
CA THR A 482 13.75 -20.67 -21.52
C THR A 482 14.58 -21.06 -22.76
N ASP A 483 15.41 -20.14 -23.28
CA ASP A 483 16.30 -20.38 -24.40
C ASP A 483 17.46 -21.31 -23.98
N ARG A 484 17.45 -22.52 -24.53
CA ARG A 484 18.45 -23.57 -24.24
C ARG A 484 19.84 -23.25 -24.76
N SER A 485 20.00 -22.26 -25.64
CA SER A 485 21.33 -21.74 -26.01
C SER A 485 21.95 -20.86 -24.92
N VAL A 486 21.11 -20.26 -24.08
CA VAL A 486 21.51 -19.43 -22.93
C VAL A 486 21.65 -20.29 -21.68
N ASN A 487 20.67 -21.14 -21.41
CA ASN A 487 20.66 -22.01 -20.22
C ASN A 487 20.14 -23.40 -20.57
N ASN A 488 21.06 -24.38 -20.65
CA ASN A 488 20.75 -25.78 -20.92
C ASN A 488 20.77 -26.67 -19.66
N TRP A 489 20.75 -26.08 -18.46
CA TRP A 489 20.88 -26.85 -17.22
C TRP A 489 19.66 -27.74 -16.95
N THR A 490 19.94 -28.87 -16.31
CA THR A 490 19.05 -30.00 -16.00
C THR A 490 19.28 -30.49 -14.57
N TYR A 491 18.44 -31.41 -14.09
CA TYR A 491 18.51 -31.94 -12.73
C TYR A 491 19.89 -32.50 -12.37
N SER A 492 20.52 -33.25 -13.28
CA SER A 492 21.83 -33.85 -13.06
C SER A 492 22.96 -32.82 -12.98
N ASN A 493 22.77 -31.57 -13.44
CA ASN A 493 23.74 -30.50 -13.22
C ASN A 493 23.90 -30.13 -11.74
N ALA A 494 22.97 -30.54 -10.86
CA ALA A 494 23.15 -30.40 -9.42
C ALA A 494 24.24 -31.33 -8.85
N ASN A 495 24.64 -32.37 -9.58
CA ASN A 495 25.69 -33.29 -9.15
C ASN A 495 27.06 -32.60 -9.14
N GLY A 496 27.77 -32.71 -8.02
CA GLY A 496 29.12 -32.15 -7.87
C GLY A 496 29.17 -30.64 -7.65
N LEU A 497 28.04 -29.97 -7.50
CA LEU A 497 28.01 -28.57 -7.06
C LEU A 497 28.42 -28.45 -5.59
N GLU A 498 29.09 -27.35 -5.25
CA GLU A 498 29.74 -27.15 -3.94
C GLU A 498 29.12 -26.01 -3.13
N LYS A 499 28.13 -25.30 -3.68
CA LYS A 499 27.39 -24.24 -2.96
C LYS A 499 25.89 -24.36 -3.20
N VAL A 500 25.09 -24.13 -2.16
CA VAL A 500 23.61 -24.17 -2.23
C VAL A 500 23.06 -23.20 -3.28
N HIS A 501 23.63 -22.00 -3.39
CA HIS A 501 23.35 -21.03 -4.47
C HIS A 501 23.45 -21.61 -5.89
N GLN A 502 24.39 -22.55 -6.12
CA GLN A 502 24.56 -23.20 -7.42
C GLN A 502 23.46 -24.25 -7.66
N VAL A 503 23.09 -24.99 -6.61
CA VAL A 503 21.95 -25.93 -6.64
C VAL A 503 20.64 -25.17 -6.87
N GLY A 504 20.47 -24.01 -6.22
CA GLY A 504 19.34 -23.11 -6.43
C GLY A 504 19.25 -22.59 -7.85
N THR A 505 20.38 -22.36 -8.52
CA THR A 505 20.39 -22.01 -9.95
C THR A 505 19.76 -23.12 -10.79
N VAL A 506 20.00 -24.40 -10.47
CA VAL A 506 19.34 -25.54 -11.16
C VAL A 506 17.84 -25.53 -10.91
N TRP A 507 17.42 -25.35 -9.65
CA TRP A 507 16.01 -25.34 -9.26
C TRP A 507 15.23 -24.18 -9.90
N ALA A 508 15.70 -22.95 -9.73
CA ALA A 508 15.11 -21.74 -10.31
C ALA A 508 14.99 -21.84 -11.84
N THR A 509 15.97 -22.46 -12.51
CA THR A 509 15.92 -22.71 -13.95
C THR A 509 14.71 -23.56 -14.35
N MET A 510 14.33 -24.56 -13.56
CA MET A 510 13.12 -25.37 -13.81
C MET A 510 11.85 -24.57 -13.58
N LEU A 511 11.80 -23.84 -12.47
CA LEU A 511 10.63 -23.05 -12.12
C LEU A 511 10.41 -21.86 -13.08
N TYR A 512 11.47 -21.34 -13.69
CA TYR A 512 11.40 -20.28 -14.70
C TYR A 512 10.77 -20.76 -16.02
N ASP A 513 11.03 -22.00 -16.45
CA ASP A 513 10.35 -22.60 -17.60
C ASP A 513 8.84 -22.76 -17.34
N ILE A 514 8.47 -23.11 -16.10
CA ILE A 514 7.06 -23.27 -15.70
C ILE A 514 6.37 -21.91 -15.60
N LEU A 515 7.03 -20.91 -15.00
CA LEU A 515 6.54 -19.53 -14.94
C LEU A 515 6.12 -19.04 -16.33
N TRP A 516 7.00 -19.17 -17.31
CA TRP A 516 6.69 -18.76 -18.69
C TRP A 516 5.64 -19.63 -19.37
N SER A 517 5.60 -20.93 -19.09
CA SER A 517 4.55 -21.81 -19.61
C SER A 517 3.15 -21.41 -19.09
N LEU A 518 3.06 -21.01 -17.81
CA LEU A 518 1.80 -20.52 -17.24
C LEU A 518 1.45 -19.12 -17.72
N ILE A 519 2.42 -18.23 -17.89
CA ILE A 519 2.20 -16.92 -18.53
C ILE A 519 1.69 -17.09 -19.96
N ASP A 520 2.27 -17.98 -20.75
CA ASP A 520 1.84 -18.23 -22.13
C ASP A 520 0.41 -18.80 -22.19
N LYS A 521 -0.03 -19.53 -21.16
CA LYS A 521 -1.38 -20.12 -21.06
C LYS A 521 -2.43 -19.15 -20.54
N HIS A 522 -2.11 -18.40 -19.48
CA HIS A 522 -3.07 -17.60 -18.71
C HIS A 522 -2.87 -16.09 -18.85
N GLY A 523 -1.86 -15.68 -19.63
CA GLY A 523 -1.45 -14.29 -19.72
C GLY A 523 -0.62 -13.83 -18.53
N LYS A 524 -0.30 -12.54 -18.52
CA LYS A 524 0.50 -11.87 -17.49
C LYS A 524 -0.18 -10.59 -17.07
N ASN A 525 -0.32 -10.38 -15.76
CA ASN A 525 -0.75 -9.12 -15.19
C ASN A 525 0.49 -8.25 -14.91
N ASP A 526 0.54 -7.04 -15.48
CA ASP A 526 1.67 -6.12 -15.28
C ASP A 526 1.50 -5.24 -14.02
N ASN A 527 0.37 -5.35 -13.32
CA ASN A 527 0.17 -4.68 -12.04
C ASN A 527 1.11 -5.26 -10.95
N PRO A 528 1.41 -4.48 -9.91
CA PRO A 528 2.25 -4.93 -8.79
C PRO A 528 1.56 -6.00 -7.91
N ARG A 529 0.27 -6.26 -8.12
CA ARG A 529 -0.55 -7.23 -7.36
C ARG A 529 -1.44 -8.06 -8.29
N PRO A 530 -1.81 -9.29 -7.87
CA PRO A 530 -2.77 -10.11 -8.58
C PRO A 530 -4.20 -9.58 -8.48
N ASP A 531 -4.98 -9.86 -9.51
CA ASP A 531 -6.43 -9.89 -9.44
C ASP A 531 -6.87 -11.33 -9.14
N PHE A 532 -7.90 -11.51 -8.32
CA PHE A 532 -8.40 -12.82 -7.94
C PHE A 532 -9.82 -13.07 -8.44
N VAL A 533 -10.08 -14.31 -8.89
CA VAL A 533 -11.42 -14.86 -9.12
C VAL A 533 -11.52 -16.19 -8.38
N ASP A 534 -12.52 -16.34 -7.51
CA ASP A 534 -12.74 -17.53 -6.69
C ASP A 534 -11.49 -17.98 -5.90
N GLY A 535 -10.72 -17.01 -5.39
CA GLY A 535 -9.50 -17.25 -4.61
C GLY A 535 -8.26 -17.62 -5.45
N LYS A 536 -8.32 -17.49 -6.78
CA LYS A 536 -7.23 -17.82 -7.70
C LYS A 536 -6.75 -16.58 -8.44
N PRO A 537 -5.44 -16.34 -8.57
CA PRO A 537 -4.93 -15.30 -9.45
C PRO A 537 -5.39 -15.53 -10.89
N THR A 538 -5.74 -14.47 -11.60
CA THR A 538 -6.30 -14.57 -12.97
C THR A 538 -5.24 -14.76 -14.06
N ASP A 539 -3.97 -14.52 -13.78
CA ASP A 539 -2.87 -14.57 -14.74
C ASP A 539 -1.77 -15.55 -14.33
N GLY A 540 -0.98 -16.00 -15.30
CA GLY A 540 0.01 -17.04 -15.11
C GLY A 540 1.19 -16.67 -14.21
N LYS A 541 1.58 -15.38 -14.18
CA LYS A 541 2.69 -14.92 -13.32
C LYS A 541 2.32 -15.10 -11.85
N PHE A 542 1.20 -14.54 -11.43
CA PHE A 542 0.79 -14.62 -10.03
C PHE A 542 0.17 -15.96 -9.65
N LEU A 543 -0.47 -16.67 -10.59
CA LEU A 543 -0.93 -18.04 -10.36
C LEU A 543 0.24 -18.94 -10.00
N TRP A 544 1.38 -18.79 -10.68
CA TRP A 544 2.57 -19.57 -10.39
C TRP A 544 3.15 -19.27 -9.00
N LEU A 545 3.30 -17.99 -8.65
CA LEU A 545 3.79 -17.59 -7.33
C LEU A 545 2.87 -18.11 -6.21
N LYS A 546 1.54 -18.06 -6.41
CA LYS A 546 0.57 -18.62 -5.47
C LYS A 546 0.71 -20.14 -5.33
N ILE A 547 0.81 -20.90 -6.42
CA ILE A 547 1.02 -22.35 -6.38
C ILE A 547 2.30 -22.70 -5.61
N LEU A 548 3.38 -21.93 -5.80
CA LEU A 548 4.63 -22.14 -5.07
C LEU A 548 4.47 -21.84 -3.58
N THR A 549 3.84 -20.73 -3.21
CA THR A 549 3.52 -20.41 -1.81
C THR A 549 2.72 -21.53 -1.14
N ASP A 550 1.69 -22.07 -1.82
CA ASP A 550 0.90 -23.19 -1.30
C ASP A 550 1.74 -24.47 -1.16
N SER A 551 2.61 -24.75 -2.13
CA SER A 551 3.46 -25.93 -2.11
C SER A 551 4.38 -25.99 -0.89
N PHE A 552 4.83 -24.83 -0.37
CA PHE A 552 5.67 -24.78 0.83
C PHE A 552 4.97 -25.34 2.06
N SER A 553 3.65 -25.20 2.13
CA SER A 553 2.83 -25.74 3.23
C SER A 553 2.45 -27.21 3.06
N ILE A 554 2.63 -27.76 1.85
CA ILE A 554 2.31 -29.16 1.51
C ILE A 554 3.57 -30.04 1.62
N GLN A 555 4.71 -29.52 1.18
CA GLN A 555 5.95 -30.29 1.11
C GLN A 555 6.46 -30.70 2.51
N PRO A 556 7.16 -31.84 2.61
CA PRO A 556 7.74 -32.26 3.89
C PRO A 556 8.90 -31.34 4.32
N CYS A 557 9.29 -31.45 5.58
CA CYS A 557 10.54 -30.86 6.09
C CYS A 557 11.74 -31.46 5.33
N ASN A 558 12.68 -30.61 4.91
CA ASN A 558 13.86 -30.96 4.10
C ASN A 558 13.52 -31.78 2.83
N PRO A 559 12.70 -31.22 1.91
CA PRO A 559 12.29 -31.94 0.72
C PRO A 559 13.46 -32.11 -0.27
N THR A 560 13.37 -33.16 -1.08
CA THR A 560 14.11 -33.30 -2.35
C THR A 560 13.40 -32.56 -3.49
N PHE A 561 14.08 -32.31 -4.62
CA PHE A 561 13.48 -31.73 -5.83
C PHE A 561 12.25 -32.50 -6.29
N ILE A 562 12.30 -33.84 -6.21
CA ILE A 562 11.18 -34.71 -6.59
C ILE A 562 9.99 -34.48 -5.65
N GLN A 563 10.23 -34.42 -4.33
CA GLN A 563 9.16 -34.18 -3.36
C GLN A 563 8.57 -32.78 -3.48
N ALA A 564 9.41 -31.76 -3.71
CA ALA A 564 8.95 -30.40 -3.95
C ALA A 564 8.14 -30.28 -5.25
N ARG A 565 8.59 -30.91 -6.35
CA ARG A 565 7.83 -31.03 -7.61
C ARG A 565 6.45 -31.63 -7.37
N ASP A 566 6.39 -32.74 -6.64
CA ASP A 566 5.13 -33.43 -6.37
C ASP A 566 4.21 -32.56 -5.49
N ALA A 567 4.75 -31.86 -4.48
CA ALA A 567 4.00 -30.91 -3.67
C ALA A 567 3.46 -29.70 -4.47
N ILE A 568 4.20 -29.23 -5.48
CA ILE A 568 3.76 -28.20 -6.42
C ILE A 568 2.59 -28.67 -7.27
N LEU A 569 2.63 -29.91 -7.76
CA LEU A 569 1.52 -30.51 -8.50
C LEU A 569 0.28 -30.69 -7.62
N ASP A 570 0.46 -31.06 -6.36
CA ASP A 570 -0.63 -31.15 -5.38
C ASP A 570 -1.20 -29.76 -5.03
N ALA A 571 -0.37 -28.72 -4.98
CA ALA A 571 -0.82 -27.34 -4.82
C ALA A 571 -1.70 -26.88 -5.99
N ASP A 572 -1.30 -27.15 -7.25
CA ASP A 572 -2.14 -26.88 -8.42
C ASP A 572 -3.43 -27.70 -8.37
N LEU A 573 -3.36 -28.97 -7.97
CA LEU A 573 -4.55 -29.81 -7.81
C LEU A 573 -5.54 -29.20 -6.79
N ALA A 574 -5.05 -28.73 -5.65
CA ALA A 574 -5.88 -28.14 -4.60
C ALA A 574 -6.49 -26.79 -5.02
N LEU A 575 -5.71 -25.95 -5.71
CA LEU A 575 -6.12 -24.60 -6.09
C LEU A 575 -6.98 -24.58 -7.36
N THR A 576 -6.57 -25.29 -8.40
CA THR A 576 -7.17 -25.21 -9.74
C THR A 576 -7.92 -26.47 -10.16
N GLY A 577 -7.81 -27.56 -9.38
CA GLY A 577 -8.28 -28.88 -9.82
C GLY A 577 -7.29 -29.58 -10.76
N GLY A 578 -6.04 -29.10 -10.84
CA GLY A 578 -4.97 -29.71 -11.62
C GLY A 578 -5.00 -29.27 -13.08
N GLU A 579 -5.54 -28.10 -13.39
CA GLU A 579 -5.68 -27.63 -14.76
C GLU A 579 -4.32 -27.37 -15.43
N ASN A 580 -3.26 -27.17 -14.62
CA ASN A 580 -1.92 -26.78 -15.06
C ASN A 580 -0.90 -27.92 -15.01
N LYS A 581 -1.34 -29.13 -14.69
CA LYS A 581 -0.48 -30.31 -14.60
C LYS A 581 0.38 -30.51 -15.85
N CYS A 582 -0.15 -30.25 -17.04
CA CYS A 582 0.59 -30.45 -18.30
C CYS A 582 1.75 -29.46 -18.41
N GLU A 583 1.52 -28.18 -18.11
CA GLU A 583 2.53 -27.12 -18.16
C GLU A 583 3.62 -27.35 -17.10
N ILE A 584 3.21 -27.68 -15.87
CA ILE A 584 4.13 -27.96 -14.75
C ILE A 584 5.02 -29.17 -15.08
N TRP A 585 4.43 -30.29 -15.52
CA TRP A 585 5.21 -31.47 -15.89
C TRP A 585 6.14 -31.23 -17.07
N LYS A 586 5.72 -30.47 -18.09
CA LYS A 586 6.60 -30.12 -19.22
C LYS A 586 7.81 -29.31 -18.79
N GLY A 587 7.65 -28.34 -17.89
CA GLY A 587 8.78 -27.54 -17.39
C GLY A 587 9.79 -28.41 -16.63
N PHE A 588 9.32 -29.25 -15.70
CA PHE A 588 10.20 -30.16 -14.96
C PHE A 588 10.84 -31.24 -15.85
N ALA A 589 10.04 -31.96 -16.64
CA ALA A 589 10.54 -33.00 -17.53
C ALA A 589 11.51 -32.44 -18.57
N GLY A 590 11.23 -31.25 -19.13
CA GLY A 590 12.14 -30.55 -20.05
C GLY A 590 13.49 -30.18 -19.43
N ARG A 591 13.61 -30.21 -18.09
CA ARG A 591 14.83 -29.94 -17.34
C ARG A 591 15.33 -31.19 -16.59
N GLY A 592 14.91 -32.39 -17.00
CA GLY A 592 15.43 -33.65 -16.45
C GLY A 592 14.77 -34.11 -15.14
N LEU A 593 13.73 -33.43 -14.65
CA LEU A 593 12.99 -33.82 -13.44
C LEU A 593 11.62 -34.46 -13.77
N GLY A 594 11.58 -35.27 -14.83
CA GLY A 594 10.41 -35.98 -15.32
C GLY A 594 9.96 -37.15 -14.43
N ALA A 595 8.98 -37.90 -14.92
CA ALA A 595 8.22 -38.89 -14.14
C ALA A 595 9.11 -39.91 -13.41
N ASN A 596 10.21 -40.33 -14.04
CA ASN A 596 11.12 -41.34 -13.52
C ASN A 596 12.50 -40.79 -13.12
N ALA A 597 12.60 -39.49 -12.83
CA ALA A 597 13.85 -38.91 -12.33
C ALA A 597 14.22 -39.58 -11.01
N VAL A 598 15.52 -39.78 -10.77
CA VAL A 598 15.99 -40.49 -9.56
C VAL A 598 16.77 -39.53 -8.69
N TYR A 599 16.28 -39.34 -7.48
CA TYR A 599 17.04 -38.69 -6.42
C TYR A 599 18.14 -39.62 -5.91
N ASP A 600 19.34 -39.10 -5.84
CA ASP A 600 20.44 -39.62 -5.05
C ASP A 600 21.22 -38.43 -4.51
N ARG A 601 21.82 -38.56 -3.32
CA ARG A 601 22.54 -37.47 -2.68
C ARG A 601 23.63 -36.88 -3.58
N SER A 602 24.31 -37.71 -4.37
CA SER A 602 25.49 -37.34 -5.15
C SER A 602 25.36 -37.65 -6.65
N ASN A 603 24.39 -38.47 -7.04
CA ASN A 603 24.27 -38.98 -8.41
C ASN A 603 22.81 -38.98 -8.91
N ARG A 604 22.20 -37.79 -8.94
CA ARG A 604 20.88 -37.55 -9.51
C ARG A 604 20.84 -37.95 -10.97
N VAL A 605 19.76 -38.59 -11.39
CA VAL A 605 19.60 -39.07 -12.77
C VAL A 605 18.44 -38.33 -13.42
N ASP A 606 18.73 -37.71 -14.57
CA ASP A 606 17.72 -37.04 -15.38
C ASP A 606 16.70 -38.04 -15.93
N ASN A 607 15.44 -37.60 -15.99
CA ASN A 607 14.42 -38.21 -16.80
C ASN A 607 13.62 -37.11 -17.50
N PHE A 608 13.31 -37.31 -18.78
CA PHE A 608 12.61 -36.33 -19.61
C PHE A 608 11.18 -36.80 -19.98
N ASP A 609 10.73 -37.92 -19.40
CA ASP A 609 9.42 -38.49 -19.71
C ASP A 609 8.32 -37.75 -18.93
N LEU A 610 7.18 -37.58 -19.58
CA LEU A 610 5.94 -37.14 -18.95
C LEU A 610 5.17 -38.36 -18.42
N PRO A 611 4.40 -38.24 -17.32
CA PRO A 611 3.43 -39.27 -16.96
C PRO A 611 2.38 -39.49 -18.05
N ASP A 612 1.89 -40.73 -18.20
CA ASP A 612 0.86 -41.07 -19.17
C ASP A 612 -0.42 -40.24 -18.97
N GLY A 613 -0.91 -39.60 -20.03
CA GLY A 613 -2.18 -38.84 -20.04
C GLY A 613 -2.18 -37.54 -19.23
N VAL A 614 -1.00 -36.99 -18.91
CA VAL A 614 -0.88 -35.69 -18.24
C VAL A 614 -1.11 -34.51 -19.19
N CYS A 615 -0.77 -34.74 -20.45
CA CYS A 615 -1.08 -33.96 -21.64
C CYS A 615 -1.68 -34.96 -22.67
#